data_AF-A0A2G9YYG2-F1
#
_entry.id   AF-A0A2G9YYG2-F1
#
_cell.length_a   1.000
_cell.length_b   1.000
_cell.length_c   1.000
_cell.angle_alpha   90.00
_cell.angle_beta   90.00
_cell.angle_gamma   90.00
#
_symmetry.space_group_name_H-M   'P 1'
#
loop_
_entity.id
_entity.type
_entity.pdbx_description
1 polymer ?
#
loop_
_entity_poly.entity_id
_entity_poly.type
_entity_poly.pdbx_seq_one_letter_code
_entity_poly.pdbx_strand_id
1 'polypeptide(L)' 'ARDFYDLYFIMRKGILTLEQKKRLNSSKDEIIKNADNVNFSSELAALLPQDQQAIIKDFKNNLFNELNRQLSGI' A
#
# COMPACT_ATOMS: atom_id res chain seq x y z
N ALA A 1 -10.45 2.17 -1.11
CA ALA A 1 -9.43 1.15 -0.75
C ALA A 1 -8.62 0.57 -1.91
N ARG A 2 -9.19 0.34 -3.10
CA ARG A 2 -8.51 -0.34 -4.23
C ARG A 2 -7.16 0.27 -4.62
N ASP A 3 -7.08 1.59 -4.76
CA ASP A 3 -5.84 2.25 -5.20
C ASP A 3 -4.66 1.99 -4.26
N PHE A 4 -4.91 1.90 -2.95
CA PHE A 4 -3.90 1.54 -1.96
C PHE A 4 -3.47 0.07 -2.11
N TYR A 5 -4.39 -0.82 -2.45
CA TYR A 5 -4.09 -2.22 -2.72
C TYR A 5 -3.24 -2.37 -3.98
N ASP A 6 -3.59 -1.67 -5.05
CA ASP A 6 -2.84 -1.66 -6.30
C ASP A 6 -1.43 -1.10 -6.07
N LEU A 7 -1.30 0.01 -5.34
CA LEU A 7 -0.01 0.57 -4.94
C LEU A 7 0.82 -0.43 -4.13
N TYR A 8 0.22 -1.06 -3.11
CA TYR A 8 0.88 -2.10 -2.32
C TYR A 8 1.40 -3.24 -3.20
N PHE A 9 0.59 -3.71 -4.14
CA PHE A 9 0.96 -4.81 -5.01
C PHE A 9 2.11 -4.43 -5.96
N ILE A 10 2.05 -3.24 -6.56
CA ILE A 10 3.12 -2.70 -7.42
C ILE A 10 4.44 -2.60 -6.65
N MET A 11 4.39 -2.09 -5.42
CA MET A 11 5.55 -2.01 -4.53
C MET A 11 6.09 -3.40 -4.20
N ARG A 12 5.22 -4.32 -3.76
CA ARG A 12 5.61 -5.68 -3.37
C ARG A 12 6.24 -6.47 -4.51
N LYS A 13 5.80 -6.23 -5.75
CA LYS A 13 6.37 -6.84 -6.97
C LYS A 13 7.68 -6.19 -7.43
N GLY A 14 8.11 -5.09 -6.82
CA GLY A 14 9.36 -4.41 -7.16
C GLY A 14 9.34 -3.71 -8.52
N ILE A 15 8.17 -3.29 -8.99
CA ILE A 15 7.99 -2.73 -10.35
C ILE A 15 8.41 -1.24 -10.42
N LEU A 16 8.58 -0.57 -9.28
CA LEU A 16 8.88 0.86 -9.23
C LEU A 16 10.33 1.17 -9.63
N THR A 17 10.49 2.04 -10.63
CA THR A 17 11.76 2.69 -10.99
C THR A 17 12.22 3.65 -9.90
N LEU A 18 13.51 4.01 -9.90
CA LEU A 18 14.06 4.97 -8.93
C LEU A 18 13.34 6.34 -8.97
N GLU A 19 12.99 6.84 -10.16
CA GLU A 19 12.25 8.09 -10.29
C GLU A 19 10.84 7.99 -9.67
N GLN A 20 10.12 6.90 -9.93
CA GLN A 20 8.81 6.68 -9.34
C GLN A 20 8.90 6.54 -7.82
N LYS A 21 9.96 5.92 -7.30
CA LYS A 21 10.16 5.84 -5.86
C LYS A 21 10.48 7.21 -5.24
N LYS A 22 11.23 8.09 -5.92
CA LYS A 22 11.42 9.48 -5.48
C LYS A 22 10.10 10.25 -5.40
N ARG A 23 9.24 10.12 -6.42
CA ARG A 23 7.89 10.72 -6.40
C ARG A 23 7.04 10.14 -5.27
N LEU A 24 7.09 8.83 -5.07
CA LEU A 24 6.40 8.15 -3.98
C LEU A 24 6.87 8.66 -2.61
N ASN A 25 8.17 8.92 -2.44
CA ASN A 25 8.72 9.49 -1.22
C ASN A 25 8.13 10.88 -0.91
N SER A 26 8.00 11.73 -1.94
CA SER A 26 7.40 13.07 -1.79
C SER A 26 5.92 13.04 -1.42
N SER A 27 5.18 11.98 -1.77
CA SER A 27 3.76 11.83 -1.46
C SER A 27 3.49 10.90 -0.26
N LYS A 28 4.52 10.38 0.41
CA LYS A 28 4.39 9.37 1.46
C LYS A 28 3.44 9.79 2.58
N ASP A 29 3.62 11.00 3.12
CA ASP A 29 2.86 11.48 4.27
C ASP A 29 1.37 11.67 3.92
N GLU A 30 1.09 12.12 2.70
CA GLU A 30 -0.28 12.23 2.19
C GLU A 30 -0.93 10.85 2.04
N ILE A 31 -0.20 9.86 1.50
CA ILE A 31 -0.68 8.48 1.36
C ILE A 31 -1.00 7.89 2.75
N ILE A 32 -0.13 8.08 3.74
CA ILE A 32 -0.34 7.62 5.12
C ILE A 32 -1.59 8.28 5.72
N LYS A 33 -1.69 9.61 5.62
CA LYS A 33 -2.83 10.36 6.14
C LYS A 33 -4.15 9.93 5.48
N ASN A 34 -4.16 9.70 4.17
CA ASN A 34 -5.35 9.27 3.46
C ASN A 34 -5.72 7.83 3.85
N ALA A 35 -4.74 6.95 4.03
CA ALA A 35 -4.96 5.57 4.46
C ALA A 35 -5.57 5.46 5.87
N ASP A 36 -5.29 6.41 6.77
CA ASP A 36 -5.87 6.43 8.13
C ASP A 36 -7.40 6.55 8.15
N ASN A 37 -8.00 7.09 7.08
CA ASN A 37 -9.44 7.31 6.99
C ASN A 37 -10.18 6.18 6.24
N VAL A 38 -9.49 5.08 5.89
CA VAL A 38 -10.04 4.00 5.08
C VAL A 38 -10.28 2.76 5.90
N ASN A 39 -11.49 2.21 5.84
CA ASN A 39 -11.79 0.90 6.43
C ASN A 39 -11.43 -0.22 5.45
N PHE A 40 -10.14 -0.52 5.36
CA PHE A 40 -9.61 -1.54 4.46
C PHE A 40 -10.24 -2.91 4.68
N SER A 41 -10.55 -3.27 5.93
CA SER A 41 -11.13 -4.58 6.22
C SER A 41 -12.48 -4.78 5.56
N SER A 42 -13.34 -3.76 5.57
CA SER A 42 -14.66 -3.83 4.95
C SER A 42 -14.57 -3.69 3.44
N GLU A 43 -13.83 -2.68 2.97
CA GLU A 43 -13.78 -2.36 1.54
C GLU A 43 -13.05 -3.41 0.72
N LEU A 44 -11.88 -3.90 1.18
CA LEU A 44 -11.11 -4.89 0.43
C LEU A 44 -11.76 -6.28 0.53
N ALA A 45 -12.44 -6.61 1.63
CA ALA A 45 -13.08 -7.91 1.77
C ALA A 45 -14.15 -8.15 0.69
N ALA A 46 -14.86 -7.09 0.29
CA ALA A 46 -15.84 -7.13 -0.80
C ALA A 46 -15.21 -7.21 -2.21
N LEU A 47 -13.93 -6.85 -2.35
CA LEU A 47 -13.25 -6.70 -3.64
C LEU A 47 -12.27 -7.86 -3.93
N LEU A 48 -11.69 -8.47 -2.90
CA LEU A 48 -10.60 -9.43 -3.05
C LEU A 48 -11.06 -10.88 -2.88
N PRO A 49 -10.48 -11.84 -3.62
CA PRO A 49 -10.82 -13.25 -3.47
C PRO A 49 -10.38 -13.81 -2.11
N GLN A 50 -10.93 -14.97 -1.74
CA GLN A 50 -10.81 -15.54 -0.39
C GLN A 50 -9.36 -15.84 0.03
N ASP A 51 -8.50 -16.21 -0.92
CA ASP A 51 -7.07 -16.48 -0.70
C ASP A 51 -6.27 -15.21 -0.35
N GLN A 52 -6.77 -14.03 -0.69
CA GLN A 52 -6.15 -12.75 -0.38
C GLN A 52 -6.67 -12.12 0.92
N GLN A 53 -7.69 -12.69 1.55
CA GLN A 53 -8.32 -12.13 2.76
C GLN A 53 -7.35 -12.05 3.96
N ALA A 54 -6.32 -12.89 4.01
CA ALA A 54 -5.31 -12.83 5.07
C ALA A 54 -4.56 -11.48 5.10
N ILE A 55 -4.34 -10.86 3.94
CA ILE A 55 -3.61 -9.58 3.85
C ILE A 55 -4.43 -8.38 4.31
N ILE A 56 -5.76 -8.52 4.23
CA ILE A 56 -6.74 -7.46 4.49
C ILE A 56 -6.81 -7.11 5.96
N LYS A 57 -6.69 -8.13 6.84
CA LYS A 57 -6.82 -7.98 8.30
C LYS A 57 -5.92 -6.91 8.89
N ASP A 58 -4.71 -6.76 8.35
CA ASP A 58 -3.74 -5.76 8.80
C ASP A 58 -3.16 -4.96 7.63
N PHE A 59 -4.00 -4.69 6.62
CA PHE A 59 -3.55 -4.13 5.36
C PHE A 59 -2.85 -2.79 5.51
N LYS A 60 -3.34 -1.91 6.40
CA LYS A 60 -2.72 -0.61 6.65
C LYS A 60 -1.25 -0.74 7.09
N ASN A 61 -0.98 -1.62 8.06
CA ASN A 61 0.39 -1.85 8.51
C ASN A 61 1.24 -2.50 7.41
N ASN A 62 0.67 -3.45 6.65
CA ASN A 62 1.34 -4.05 5.50
C ASN A 62 1.73 -3.00 4.44
N LEU A 63 0.84 -2.06 4.14
CA LEU A 63 1.10 -0.94 3.23
C LEU A 63 2.24 -0.05 3.76
N PHE A 64 2.22 0.31 5.04
CA PHE A 64 3.21 1.21 5.63
C PHE A 64 4.60 0.56 5.70
N ASN A 65 4.66 -0.71 6.07
CA ASN A 65 5.90 -1.47 6.08
C ASN A 65 6.50 -1.58 4.68
N GLU A 66 5.65 -1.84 3.68
CA GLU A 66 6.10 -1.93 2.29
C GLU A 66 6.57 -0.57 1.74
N LEU A 67 5.87 0.52 2.06
CA LEU A 67 6.32 1.89 1.75
C LEU A 67 7.71 2.15 2.32
N ASN A 68 7.91 1.89 3.62
CA ASN A 68 9.20 2.10 4.27
C ASN A 68 10.30 1.23 3.66
N ARG A 69 9.99 -0.02 3.30
CA ARG A 69 10.92 -0.94 2.63
C ARG A 69 11.34 -0.42 1.26
N GLN A 70 10.39 0.05 0.44
CA GLN A 70 10.70 0.52 -0.91
C GLN A 70 11.49 1.81 -0.93
N LEU A 71 11.27 2.66 0.06
CA LEU A 71 11.89 3.98 0.19
C LEU A 71 13.18 3.96 1.02
N SER A 72 13.52 2.83 1.65
CA SER A 72 14.78 2.68 2.37
C SER A 72 15.95 2.82 1.38
N GLY A 73 16.82 3.80 1.63
CA GLY A 73 18.01 4.04 0.81
C GLY A 73 17.80 4.93 -0.43
N ILE A 74 16.69 5.66 -0.48
CA ILE A 74 16.45 6.77 -1.43
C ILE A 74 16.71 8.10 -0.73
#